data_AF-A0A5E4JA52-F1
#
_entry.id   AF-A0A5E4JA52-F1
#
_cell.length_a   1.000
_cell.length_b   1.000
_cell.length_c   1.000
_cell.angle_alpha   90.00
_cell.angle_beta   90.00
_cell.angle_gamma   90.00
#
_symmetry.space_group_name_H-M   'P 1'
#
loop_
_entity.id
_entity.type
_entity.pdbx_description
1 polymer ?
#
loop_
_entity_poly.entity_id
_entity_poly.type
_entity_poly.pdbx_seq_one_letter_code
_entity_poly.pdbx_strand_id
1 'polypeptide(L)'
;MKGQYFSFDAIIATVIMVIAFTTLVAYWYGVQSTIDARTGGVYDDALRVADSLFSPGQPENWGNTSVPVGGIRQVGFANGFSNSLNSSKVKRLANMVGSTKTGDLNPANYTAIGNLLRVQGYYITVEPSNGSVAGAFYIGDSNFTGAREVAVANRGGTMYFGGVRTAMSVKVYVYTK
;
A
#
# COMPACT_ATOMS: atom_id res chain seq x y z
N MET A 1 -32.76 7.02 59.02
CA MET A 1 -32.33 7.78 57.82
C MET A 1 -31.11 7.18 57.08
N LYS A 2 -30.77 5.88 57.26
CA LYS A 2 -29.62 5.24 56.58
C LYS A 2 -29.90 4.66 55.17
N GLY A 3 -31.15 4.67 54.70
CA GLY A 3 -31.53 4.08 53.42
C GLY A 3 -31.45 5.00 52.19
N GLN A 4 -31.39 6.33 52.39
CA GLN A 4 -31.42 7.31 51.28
C GLN A 4 -30.06 7.45 50.55
N TYR A 5 -28.96 7.21 51.26
CA TYR A 5 -27.62 7.28 50.66
C TYR A 5 -27.35 6.11 49.70
N PHE A 6 -27.96 4.94 49.97
CA PHE A 6 -27.83 3.78 49.10
C PHE A 6 -28.48 4.01 47.73
N SER A 7 -29.65 4.65 47.70
CA SER A 7 -30.32 4.99 46.44
C SER A 7 -29.57 6.03 45.61
N PHE A 8 -28.86 6.97 46.26
CA PHE A 8 -28.13 8.02 45.54
C PHE A 8 -26.88 7.47 44.85
N ASP A 9 -26.14 6.58 45.52
CA ASP A 9 -24.95 5.92 44.96
C ASP A 9 -25.31 5.02 43.77
N ALA A 10 -26.41 4.27 43.88
CA ALA A 10 -26.92 3.44 42.78
C ALA A 10 -27.34 4.29 41.55
N ILE A 11 -27.95 5.45 41.75
CA ILE A 11 -28.31 6.37 40.67
C ILE A 11 -27.05 6.90 39.99
N ILE A 12 -26.06 7.36 40.76
CA ILE A 12 -24.80 7.87 40.21
C ILE A 12 -24.05 6.79 39.43
N ALA A 13 -23.94 5.58 39.98
CA ALA A 13 -23.31 4.45 39.30
C ALA A 13 -23.99 4.13 37.97
N THR A 14 -25.33 4.17 37.94
CA THR A 14 -26.11 3.96 36.72
C THR A 14 -25.85 5.04 35.68
N VAL A 15 -25.81 6.32 36.08
CA VAL A 15 -25.50 7.44 35.19
C VAL A 15 -24.09 7.32 34.61
N ILE A 16 -23.10 7.01 35.44
CA ILE A 16 -21.71 6.80 35.01
C ILE A 16 -21.63 5.63 34.02
N MET A 17 -22.33 4.52 34.30
CA MET A 17 -22.40 3.35 33.41
C MET A 17 -22.98 3.72 32.04
N VAL A 18 -24.07 4.49 32.00
CA VAL A 18 -24.70 4.91 30.74
C VAL A 18 -23.75 5.81 29.93
N ILE A 19 -23.07 6.75 30.58
CA ILE A 19 -22.10 7.63 29.91
C ILE A 19 -20.90 6.81 29.38
N ALA A 20 -20.36 5.90 30.18
CA ALA A 20 -19.26 5.02 29.79
C ALA A 20 -19.66 4.10 28.61
N PHE A 21 -20.87 3.56 28.64
CA PHE A 21 -21.38 2.72 27.56
C PHE A 21 -21.59 3.52 26.27
N THR A 22 -22.14 4.73 26.38
CA THR A 22 -22.38 5.60 25.21
C THR A 22 -21.07 6.05 24.57
N THR A 23 -20.07 6.40 25.38
CA THR A 23 -18.73 6.75 24.88
C THR A 23 -18.01 5.55 24.25
N LEU A 24 -18.15 4.36 24.83
CA LEU A 24 -17.62 3.13 24.24
C LEU A 24 -18.26 2.81 22.89
N VAL A 25 -19.59 2.94 22.78
CA VAL A 25 -20.32 2.73 21.52
C VAL A 25 -19.92 3.75 20.46
N ALA A 26 -19.81 5.04 20.84
CA ALA A 26 -19.35 6.09 19.93
C ALA A 26 -17.91 5.84 19.45
N TYR A 27 -17.01 5.43 20.35
CA TYR A 27 -15.65 5.02 20.00
C TYR A 27 -15.67 3.82 19.04
N TRP A 28 -16.48 2.80 19.32
CA TRP A 28 -16.59 1.62 18.47
C TRP A 28 -17.05 1.98 17.05
N TYR A 29 -18.09 2.80 16.90
CA TYR A 29 -18.53 3.27 15.59
C TYR A 29 -17.49 4.13 14.87
N GLY A 30 -16.71 4.93 15.60
CA GLY A 30 -15.60 5.69 15.02
C GLY A 30 -14.46 4.80 14.52
N VAL A 31 -14.13 3.75 15.27
CA VAL A 31 -13.14 2.74 14.85
C VAL A 31 -13.67 1.98 13.65
N GLN A 32 -14.93 1.53 13.67
CA GLN A 32 -15.52 0.75 12.61
C GLN A 32 -15.65 1.55 11.30
N SER A 33 -16.03 2.82 11.35
CA SER A 33 -16.05 3.67 10.14
C SER A 33 -14.65 3.89 9.56
N THR A 34 -13.63 3.98 10.43
CA THR A 34 -12.23 4.06 10.00
C THR A 34 -11.76 2.74 9.38
N ILE A 35 -12.21 1.60 9.91
CA ILE A 35 -11.92 0.27 9.36
C ILE A 35 -12.65 0.08 8.03
N ASP A 36 -13.93 0.40 7.93
CA ASP A 36 -14.73 0.25 6.70
C ASP A 36 -14.23 1.18 5.59
N ALA A 37 -13.80 2.40 5.94
CA ALA A 37 -13.08 3.27 5.01
C ALA A 37 -11.74 2.69 4.55
N ARG A 38 -11.12 1.82 5.37
CA ARG A 38 -9.87 1.10 5.04
C ARG A 38 -10.09 -0.25 4.37
N THR A 39 -11.23 -0.92 4.53
CA THR A 39 -11.55 -2.24 3.92
C THR A 39 -12.41 -2.13 2.67
N GLY A 40 -12.80 -0.92 2.25
CA GLY A 40 -13.43 -0.69 0.95
C GLY A 40 -12.54 -1.06 -0.24
N GLY A 41 -13.11 -1.03 -1.46
CA GLY A 41 -12.46 -1.47 -2.70
C GLY A 41 -11.06 -0.90 -2.99
N VAL A 42 -10.67 0.19 -2.33
CA VAL A 42 -9.31 0.74 -2.32
C VAL A 42 -8.27 -0.23 -1.76
N TYR A 43 -8.59 -0.96 -0.67
CA TYR A 43 -7.70 -1.97 -0.10
C TYR A 43 -7.64 -3.22 -0.95
N ASP A 44 -8.76 -3.65 -1.53
CA ASP A 44 -8.77 -4.76 -2.49
C ASP A 44 -7.94 -4.42 -3.73
N ASP A 45 -8.02 -3.18 -4.23
CA ASP A 45 -7.15 -2.72 -5.31
C ASP A 45 -5.67 -2.64 -4.87
N ALA A 46 -5.38 -2.17 -3.66
CA ALA A 46 -4.02 -2.17 -3.11
C ALA A 46 -3.44 -3.59 -3.02
N LEU A 47 -4.23 -4.56 -2.56
CA LEU A 47 -3.87 -5.97 -2.53
C LEU A 47 -3.65 -6.51 -3.94
N ARG A 48 -4.55 -6.22 -4.89
CA ARG A 48 -4.42 -6.64 -6.29
C ARG A 48 -3.13 -6.11 -6.91
N VAL A 49 -2.80 -4.85 -6.67
CA VAL A 49 -1.55 -4.25 -7.15
C VAL A 49 -0.36 -4.92 -6.48
N ALA A 50 -0.38 -5.11 -5.16
CA ALA A 50 0.69 -5.80 -4.44
C ALA A 50 0.91 -7.23 -4.96
N ASP A 51 -0.17 -7.98 -5.21
CA ASP A 51 -0.14 -9.34 -5.74
C ASP A 51 0.38 -9.38 -7.18
N SER A 52 -0.04 -8.44 -8.03
CA SER A 52 0.48 -8.28 -9.40
C SER A 52 1.98 -7.97 -9.42
N LEU A 53 2.44 -7.10 -8.51
CA LEU A 53 3.86 -6.79 -8.36
C LEU A 53 4.65 -7.96 -7.78
N PHE A 54 4.01 -8.84 -7.02
CA PHE A 54 4.64 -10.01 -6.42
C PHE A 54 4.54 -11.27 -7.30
N SER A 55 3.82 -11.21 -8.42
CA SER A 55 3.80 -12.28 -9.41
C SER A 55 4.95 -12.12 -10.42
N PRO A 56 5.28 -13.17 -11.19
CA PRO A 56 6.16 -13.01 -12.34
C PRO A 56 5.53 -12.06 -13.36
N GLY A 57 6.30 -11.08 -13.83
CA GLY A 57 5.87 -10.21 -14.93
C GLY A 57 5.95 -10.90 -16.29
N GLN A 58 5.27 -10.33 -17.28
CA GLN A 58 5.22 -10.85 -18.64
C GLN A 58 5.67 -9.78 -19.65
N PRO A 59 6.71 -10.04 -20.46
CA PRO A 59 7.56 -11.24 -20.47
C PRO A 59 8.45 -11.33 -19.22
N GLU A 60 8.91 -12.54 -18.86
CA GLU A 60 9.66 -12.74 -17.61
C GLU A 60 10.93 -11.88 -17.52
N ASN A 61 11.57 -11.62 -18.65
CA ASN A 61 12.77 -10.80 -18.77
C ASN A 61 12.49 -9.31 -18.99
N TRP A 62 11.28 -8.81 -18.67
CA TRP A 62 10.95 -7.38 -18.85
C TRP A 62 11.86 -6.45 -18.04
N GLY A 63 12.65 -6.92 -17.08
CA GLY A 63 13.71 -6.11 -16.45
C GLY A 63 14.85 -5.70 -17.39
N ASN A 64 14.97 -6.32 -18.58
CA ASN A 64 15.97 -5.99 -19.60
C ASN A 64 15.51 -4.81 -20.46
N THR A 65 16.35 -3.79 -20.62
CA THR A 65 16.09 -2.60 -21.43
C THR A 65 15.82 -2.90 -22.91
N SER A 66 16.25 -4.05 -23.43
CA SER A 66 15.96 -4.50 -24.79
C SER A 66 14.48 -4.82 -25.04
N VAL A 67 13.68 -5.09 -24.00
CA VAL A 67 12.24 -5.35 -24.15
C VAL A 67 11.51 -4.00 -24.21
N PRO A 68 10.85 -3.62 -25.30
CA PRO A 68 10.12 -2.34 -25.37
C PRO A 68 8.97 -2.29 -24.34
N VAL A 69 8.67 -1.10 -23.81
CA VAL A 69 7.62 -0.91 -22.78
C VAL A 69 6.26 -1.41 -23.27
N GLY A 70 5.92 -1.16 -24.55
CA GLY A 70 4.68 -1.65 -25.16
C GLY A 70 4.59 -3.18 -25.30
N GLY A 71 5.70 -3.90 -25.12
CA GLY A 71 5.72 -5.37 -25.07
C GLY A 71 5.45 -5.95 -23.68
N ILE A 72 5.38 -5.11 -22.65
CA ILE A 72 5.09 -5.54 -21.27
C ILE A 72 3.58 -5.71 -21.12
N ARG A 73 3.15 -6.93 -20.79
CA ARG A 73 1.76 -7.28 -20.54
C ARG A 73 1.41 -7.31 -19.05
N GLN A 74 2.42 -7.49 -18.20
CA GLN A 74 2.25 -7.52 -16.75
C GLN A 74 3.52 -7.05 -16.05
N VAL A 75 3.36 -6.13 -15.11
CA VAL A 75 4.45 -5.63 -14.25
C VAL A 75 4.49 -6.49 -12.99
N GLY A 76 5.54 -7.29 -12.86
CA GLY A 76 5.72 -8.19 -11.73
C GLY A 76 7.19 -8.42 -11.44
N PHE A 77 7.59 -8.29 -10.18
CA PHE A 77 8.99 -8.31 -9.74
C PHE A 77 9.52 -9.71 -9.48
N ALA A 78 8.66 -10.72 -9.31
CA ALA A 78 9.14 -12.06 -9.02
C ALA A 78 9.91 -12.67 -10.21
N ASN A 79 10.86 -13.55 -9.87
CA ASN A 79 11.57 -14.40 -10.82
C ASN A 79 10.83 -15.75 -10.89
N GLY A 80 10.10 -16.01 -11.98
CA GLY A 80 9.11 -17.08 -12.03
C GLY A 80 8.11 -17.03 -10.87
N PHE A 81 7.60 -18.19 -10.46
CA PHE A 81 6.73 -18.37 -9.29
C PHE A 81 7.51 -18.60 -7.98
N SER A 82 8.76 -18.15 -7.93
CA SER A 82 9.58 -18.25 -6.71
C SER A 82 9.36 -17.02 -5.81
N ASN A 83 9.61 -17.15 -4.51
CA ASN A 83 9.63 -16.03 -3.56
C ASN A 83 10.87 -15.12 -3.71
N SER A 84 11.50 -15.13 -4.89
CA SER A 84 12.64 -14.28 -5.20
C SER A 84 12.24 -13.10 -6.08
N LEU A 85 12.55 -11.89 -5.64
CA LEU A 85 12.33 -10.66 -6.39
C LEU A 85 13.56 -10.35 -7.24
N ASN A 86 13.34 -9.82 -8.43
CA ASN A 86 14.37 -9.47 -9.39
C ASN A 86 14.68 -7.97 -9.31
N SER A 87 15.89 -7.64 -8.85
CA SER A 87 16.32 -6.25 -8.66
C SER A 87 16.41 -5.45 -9.97
N SER A 88 16.68 -6.09 -11.10
CA SER A 88 16.70 -5.41 -12.41
C SER A 88 15.31 -4.93 -12.82
N LYS A 89 14.26 -5.71 -12.51
CA LYS A 89 12.86 -5.31 -12.76
C LYS A 89 12.46 -4.10 -11.91
N VAL A 90 12.84 -4.11 -10.63
CA VAL A 90 12.61 -3.00 -9.70
C VAL A 90 13.34 -1.73 -10.15
N LYS A 91 14.63 -1.83 -10.50
CA LYS A 91 15.41 -0.69 -11.05
C LYS A 91 14.82 -0.17 -12.36
N ARG A 92 14.39 -1.08 -13.25
CA ARG A 92 13.79 -0.68 -14.52
C ARG A 92 12.49 0.07 -14.30
N LEU A 93 11.64 -0.39 -13.38
CA LEU A 93 10.42 0.33 -13.02
C LEU A 93 10.75 1.72 -12.46
N ALA A 94 11.77 1.84 -11.59
CA ALA A 94 12.21 3.13 -11.05
C ALA A 94 12.62 4.09 -12.18
N ASN A 95 13.33 3.57 -13.19
CA ASN A 95 13.75 4.38 -14.33
C ASN A 95 12.59 4.75 -15.27
N MET A 96 11.55 3.91 -15.38
CA MET A 96 10.38 4.20 -16.22
C MET A 96 9.43 5.21 -15.57
N VAL A 97 9.26 5.10 -14.25
CA VAL A 97 8.29 5.86 -13.46
C VAL A 97 8.93 7.10 -12.81
N GLY A 98 10.26 7.20 -12.87
CA GLY A 98 11.07 8.25 -12.22
C GLY A 98 11.06 8.15 -10.69
N SER A 99 12.17 8.57 -10.08
CA SER A 99 12.33 8.63 -8.63
C SER A 99 11.71 9.88 -7.99
N THR A 100 11.20 10.81 -8.79
CA THR A 100 10.81 12.16 -8.35
C THR A 100 9.35 12.46 -8.69
N LYS A 101 8.62 13.01 -7.71
CA LYS A 101 7.23 13.51 -7.84
C LYS A 101 7.03 14.57 -8.95
N THR A 102 8.10 15.14 -9.52
CA THR A 102 8.04 16.44 -10.18
C THR A 102 8.96 16.66 -11.39
N GLY A 103 9.57 15.65 -12.01
CA GLY A 103 10.43 15.96 -13.16
C GLY A 103 10.84 14.76 -14.00
N ASP A 104 10.66 14.92 -15.32
CA ASP A 104 11.14 14.08 -16.43
C ASP A 104 10.59 12.65 -16.51
N LEU A 105 9.28 12.49 -16.30
CA LEU A 105 8.60 11.25 -16.65
C LEU A 105 8.26 11.27 -18.13
N ASN A 106 8.58 10.19 -18.86
CA ASN A 106 7.94 9.96 -20.15
C ASN A 106 6.44 9.67 -19.89
N PRO A 107 5.52 10.59 -20.22
CA PRO A 107 4.11 10.47 -19.86
C PRO A 107 3.44 9.22 -20.45
N ALA A 108 3.99 8.70 -21.55
CA ALA A 108 3.54 7.48 -22.19
C ALA A 108 3.85 6.23 -21.35
N ASN A 109 5.03 6.16 -20.73
CA ASN A 109 5.41 5.02 -19.88
C ASN A 109 4.61 5.00 -18.57
N TYR A 110 4.40 6.17 -18.01
CA TYR A 110 3.56 6.38 -16.84
C TYR A 110 2.13 5.88 -17.08
N THR A 111 1.50 6.32 -18.16
CA THR A 111 0.15 5.89 -18.57
C THR A 111 0.11 4.39 -18.88
N ALA A 112 1.13 3.85 -19.56
CA ALA A 112 1.21 2.43 -19.88
C ALA A 112 1.26 1.56 -18.61
N ILE A 113 2.10 1.92 -17.64
CA ILE A 113 2.20 1.17 -16.37
C ILE A 113 0.93 1.32 -15.53
N GLY A 114 0.35 2.53 -15.48
CA GLY A 114 -0.93 2.78 -14.83
C GLY A 114 -2.05 1.90 -15.41
N ASN A 115 -2.10 1.75 -16.74
CA ASN A 115 -3.06 0.87 -17.42
C ASN A 115 -2.80 -0.61 -17.12
N LEU A 116 -1.54 -1.04 -17.06
CA LEU A 116 -1.17 -2.43 -16.76
C LEU A 116 -1.56 -2.84 -15.33
N LEU A 117 -1.40 -1.93 -14.36
CA LEU A 117 -1.81 -2.16 -12.98
C LEU A 117 -3.29 -1.82 -12.72
N ARG A 118 -3.96 -1.22 -13.72
CA ARG A 118 -5.33 -0.70 -13.66
C ARG A 118 -5.52 0.25 -12.49
N VAL A 119 -4.65 1.26 -12.42
CA VAL A 119 -4.57 2.18 -11.29
C VAL A 119 -4.73 3.64 -11.71
N GLN A 120 -5.38 4.44 -10.85
CA GLN A 120 -5.49 5.90 -11.00
C GLN A 120 -4.46 6.68 -10.14
N GLY A 121 -3.98 6.12 -9.01
CA GLY A 121 -3.00 6.81 -8.16
C GLY A 121 -2.46 6.03 -6.96
N TYR A 122 -1.21 5.57 -7.04
CA TYR A 122 -0.53 4.74 -6.03
C TYR A 122 0.91 5.18 -5.84
N TYR A 123 1.40 4.99 -4.62
CA TYR A 123 2.82 5.04 -4.31
C TYR A 123 3.25 3.67 -3.86
N ILE A 124 4.30 3.15 -4.46
CA ILE A 124 4.83 1.83 -4.16
C ILE A 124 6.21 2.03 -3.59
N THR A 125 6.51 1.31 -2.52
CA THR A 125 7.87 1.21 -1.98
C THR A 125 8.29 -0.24 -1.94
N VAL A 126 9.57 -0.46 -2.17
CA VAL A 126 10.22 -1.76 -2.02
C VAL A 126 11.31 -1.56 -0.99
N GLU A 127 11.08 -2.09 0.21
CA GLU A 127 11.91 -1.85 1.40
C GLU A 127 12.47 -3.17 1.90
N PRO A 128 13.80 -3.34 2.02
CA PRO A 128 14.38 -4.36 2.87
C PRO A 128 13.84 -4.30 4.31
N SER A 129 13.83 -5.47 4.95
CA SER A 129 13.48 -5.69 6.37
C SER A 129 14.28 -4.82 7.36
N ASN A 130 15.40 -4.23 6.93
CA ASN A 130 16.21 -3.31 7.71
C ASN A 130 15.75 -1.83 7.62
N GLY A 131 14.65 -1.54 6.92
CA GLY A 131 14.04 -0.20 6.84
C GLY A 131 14.68 0.77 5.85
N SER A 132 15.69 0.36 5.09
CA SER A 132 16.18 1.16 3.96
C SER A 132 15.21 1.05 2.77
N VAL A 133 15.03 2.09 1.95
CA VAL A 133 14.19 2.00 0.75
C VAL A 133 15.07 1.55 -0.43
N ALA A 134 14.82 0.37 -0.99
CA ALA A 134 15.53 -0.12 -2.17
C ALA A 134 14.95 0.41 -3.49
N GLY A 135 13.70 0.90 -3.46
CA GLY A 135 13.09 1.65 -4.54
C GLY A 135 11.74 2.23 -4.12
N ALA A 136 11.44 3.44 -4.59
CA ALA A 136 10.16 4.12 -4.39
C ALA A 136 9.63 4.60 -5.75
N PHE A 137 8.35 4.38 -6.01
CA PHE A 137 7.72 4.58 -7.31
C PHE A 137 6.39 5.29 -7.13
N TYR A 138 6.14 6.33 -7.93
CA TYR A 138 4.86 7.03 -7.96
C TYR A 138 4.11 6.68 -9.23
N ILE A 139 3.08 5.83 -9.12
CA ILE A 139 2.21 5.43 -10.23
C ILE A 139 0.86 6.12 -10.02
N GLY A 140 0.81 7.43 -10.24
CA GLY A 140 -0.40 8.23 -10.12
C GLY A 140 -0.29 9.58 -10.82
N ASP A 141 -1.44 10.25 -10.99
CA ASP A 141 -1.46 11.68 -11.29
C ASP A 141 -0.47 12.42 -10.37
N SER A 142 0.44 13.21 -10.93
CA SER A 142 1.51 13.89 -10.19
C SER A 142 0.99 14.90 -9.15
N ASN A 143 -0.28 15.32 -9.25
CA ASN A 143 -0.90 16.29 -8.35
C ASN A 143 -1.58 15.63 -7.14
N PHE A 144 -0.78 15.09 -6.23
CA PHE A 144 -1.22 14.60 -4.91
C PHE A 144 -1.16 15.67 -3.81
N THR A 145 -1.14 16.96 -4.16
CA THR A 145 -1.13 18.05 -3.17
C THR A 145 -2.39 17.99 -2.32
N GLY A 146 -2.26 17.53 -1.06
CA GLY A 146 -3.37 17.31 -0.14
C GLY A 146 -3.84 15.85 0.01
N ALA A 147 -3.28 14.91 -0.77
CA ALA A 147 -3.69 13.52 -0.73
C ALA A 147 -3.31 12.83 0.60
N ARG A 148 -4.22 12.00 1.10
CA ARG A 148 -4.03 11.24 2.34
C ARG A 148 -3.70 9.79 2.02
N GLU A 149 -2.81 9.20 2.82
CA GLU A 149 -2.56 7.76 2.81
C GLU A 149 -3.78 7.04 3.38
N VAL A 150 -4.36 6.11 2.61
CA VAL A 150 -5.61 5.44 3.00
C VAL A 150 -5.40 3.97 3.36
N ALA A 151 -4.66 3.23 2.55
CA ALA A 151 -4.48 1.78 2.71
C ALA A 151 -3.06 1.34 2.30
N VAL A 152 -2.51 0.38 3.05
CA VAL A 152 -1.19 -0.21 2.80
C VAL A 152 -1.33 -1.72 2.63
N ALA A 153 -0.99 -2.24 1.45
CA ALA A 153 -0.80 -3.67 1.24
C ALA A 153 0.69 -4.01 1.30
N ASN A 154 1.06 -5.02 2.09
CA ASN A 154 2.45 -5.47 2.23
C ASN A 154 2.61 -6.93 1.76
N ARG A 155 3.61 -7.20 0.91
CA ARG A 155 4.02 -8.55 0.50
C ARG A 155 5.51 -8.76 0.74
N GLY A 156 5.84 -9.81 1.48
CA GLY A 156 7.23 -10.17 1.83
C GLY A 156 7.87 -11.14 0.84
N GLY A 157 9.12 -10.90 0.48
CA GLY A 157 9.93 -11.73 -0.41
C GLY A 157 11.41 -11.68 -0.09
N THR A 158 12.22 -12.35 -0.89
CA THR A 158 13.68 -12.25 -0.80
C THR A 158 14.25 -11.66 -2.08
N MET A 159 15.13 -10.68 -1.98
CA MET A 159 15.83 -10.14 -3.14
C MET A 159 17.32 -10.34 -2.95
N TYR A 160 18.00 -10.58 -4.06
CA TYR A 160 19.46 -10.69 -4.08
C TYR A 160 20.09 -9.37 -4.48
N PHE A 161 20.97 -8.85 -3.62
CA PHE A 161 21.81 -7.69 -3.89
C PHE A 161 23.27 -8.06 -3.68
N GLY A 162 24.09 -7.96 -4.73
CA GLY A 162 25.54 -8.16 -4.63
C GLY A 162 25.96 -9.50 -3.99
N GLY A 163 25.18 -10.56 -4.21
CA GLY A 163 25.42 -11.89 -3.61
C GLY A 163 24.77 -12.13 -2.25
N VAL A 164 24.16 -11.12 -1.63
CA VAL A 164 23.47 -11.25 -0.34
C VAL A 164 21.96 -11.39 -0.55
N ARG A 165 21.35 -12.36 0.14
CA ARG A 165 19.89 -12.49 0.24
C ARG A 165 19.37 -11.57 1.33
N THR A 166 18.50 -10.63 0.97
CA THR A 166 17.85 -9.73 1.92
C THR A 166 16.35 -9.94 1.85
N ALA A 167 15.70 -10.08 3.01
CA ALA A 167 14.24 -10.06 3.07
C ALA A 167 13.73 -8.66 2.71
N MET A 168 12.78 -8.59 1.79
CA MET A 168 12.20 -7.37 1.24
C MET A 168 10.69 -7.40 1.43
N SER A 169 10.11 -6.21 1.52
CA SER A 169 8.67 -5.98 1.49
C SER A 169 8.32 -5.06 0.33
N VAL A 170 7.30 -5.42 -0.45
CA VAL A 170 6.62 -4.51 -1.38
C VAL A 170 5.45 -3.92 -0.62
N LYS A 171 5.49 -2.61 -0.36
CA LYS A 171 4.39 -1.87 0.27
C LYS A 171 3.72 -0.99 -0.77
N VAL A 172 2.42 -1.15 -0.93
CA VAL A 172 1.60 -0.37 -1.86
C VAL A 172 0.71 0.56 -1.05
N TYR A 173 0.95 1.85 -1.17
CA TYR A 173 0.20 2.93 -0.57
C TYR A 173 -0.77 3.52 -1.58
N VAL A 174 -2.03 3.65 -1.20
CA VAL A 174 -3.03 4.34 -2.03
C VAL A 174 -3.25 5.74 -1.50
N TYR A 175 -3.24 6.71 -2.43
CA TYR A 175 -3.47 8.11 -2.13
C TYR A 175 -4.77 8.56 -2.79
N THR A 176 -5.72 9.04 -1.98
CA THR A 176 -6.94 9.68 -2.46
C THR A 176 -6.77 11.19 -2.38
N LYS A 177 -7.18 11.92 -3.43
CA LYS A 177 -7.25 13.38 -3.42
C LYS A 177 -8.35 13.88 -2.49
#